data_AF-A0A090KVP6-F1
#
_entry.id   AF-A0A090KVP6-F1
#
_cell.length_a   1.000
_cell.length_b   1.000
_cell.length_c   1.000
_cell.angle_alpha   90.00
_cell.angle_beta   90.00
_cell.angle_gamma   90.00
#
_symmetry.space_group_name_H-M   'P 1'
#
loop_
_entity.id
_entity.type
_entity.pdbx_description
1 polymer ?
#
loop_
_entity_poly.entity_id
_entity_poly.type
_entity_poly.pdbx_seq_one_letter_code
_entity_poly.pdbx_strand_id
1 'polypeptide(L)'
;MSRKKFIYLVNLFLILTINLISGYYNFGSNQNSKNSYINVNYYPECKKNFTYTNRQKNKCDISDLYRYLEDSDRPESNRFISGLNNMYFNFMNRSEFIKPIRNILDSYKVYNKHEFIYQFGIERYYFDFDDYNYRSIIRREVNGLPDSEVFIDLNNYNKNGEFYIEDFEISHSLKIMAYKINLDTGFWKIKFKYMNGKDLKDELSINSKTDHAFVLNDAGFIYSNYPTKLASNGEKEVNFSSQILFYHKFGTSQSVDKQIFLSF
;
A
#
# COMPACT_ATOMS: atom_id res chain seq x y z
N MET A 1 35.28 43.87 -32.46
CA MET A 1 35.15 42.44 -32.82
C MET A 1 33.82 42.23 -33.55
N SER A 2 33.76 41.52 -34.68
CA SER A 2 32.48 41.39 -35.42
C SER A 2 31.47 40.54 -34.65
N ARG A 3 30.18 40.82 -34.81
CA ARG A 3 29.08 40.09 -34.14
C ARG A 3 29.17 38.57 -34.36
N LYS A 4 29.64 38.14 -35.54
CA LYS A 4 29.90 36.72 -35.85
C LYS A 4 31.06 36.14 -35.03
N LYS A 5 32.17 36.88 -34.87
CA LYS A 5 33.30 36.44 -34.02
C LYS A 5 32.93 36.36 -32.54
N PHE A 6 32.06 37.26 -32.06
CA PHE A 6 31.55 37.23 -30.68
C PHE A 6 30.67 36.00 -30.43
N ILE A 7 29.72 35.71 -31.33
CA ILE A 7 28.88 34.51 -31.21
C ILE A 7 29.72 33.23 -31.25
N TYR A 8 30.76 33.19 -32.09
CA TYR A 8 31.64 32.02 -32.17
C TYR A 8 32.44 31.80 -30.88
N LEU A 9 32.94 32.87 -30.26
CA LEU A 9 33.67 32.81 -28.99
C LEU A 9 32.75 32.41 -27.82
N VAL A 10 31.51 32.89 -27.79
CA VAL A 10 30.52 32.50 -26.77
C VAL A 10 30.15 31.03 -26.90
N ASN A 11 29.94 30.52 -28.13
CA ASN A 11 29.67 29.10 -28.35
C ASN A 11 30.88 28.22 -28.00
N LEU A 12 32.09 28.65 -28.34
CA LEU A 12 33.31 27.92 -27.97
C LEU A 12 33.49 27.87 -26.45
N PHE A 13 33.21 28.96 -25.75
CA PHE A 13 33.25 29.04 -24.29
C PHE A 13 32.19 28.12 -23.66
N LEU A 14 30.96 28.10 -24.18
CA LEU A 14 29.90 27.19 -23.72
C LEU A 14 30.24 25.72 -23.93
N ILE A 15 30.87 25.36 -25.06
CA ILE A 15 31.31 23.98 -25.31
C ILE A 15 32.46 23.60 -24.36
N LEU A 16 33.38 24.52 -24.08
CA LEU A 16 34.47 24.30 -23.11
C LEU A 16 33.94 24.16 -21.67
N THR A 17 32.95 24.95 -21.25
CA THR A 17 32.38 24.84 -19.90
C THR A 17 31.56 23.57 -19.72
N ILE A 18 30.81 23.12 -20.73
CA ILE A 18 30.10 21.83 -20.69
C ILE A 18 31.08 20.66 -20.54
N ASN A 19 32.20 20.69 -21.26
CA ASN A 19 33.23 19.65 -21.14
C ASN A 19 33.93 19.67 -19.76
N LEU A 20 34.19 20.86 -19.19
CA LEU A 20 34.77 21.00 -17.85
C LEU A 20 33.82 20.51 -16.74
N ILE A 21 32.50 20.73 -16.88
CA ILE A 21 31.50 20.21 -15.94
C ILE A 21 31.35 18.69 -16.08
N SER A 22 31.37 18.16 -17.31
CA SER A 22 31.29 16.71 -17.54
C SER A 22 32.57 15.96 -17.10
N GLY A 23 33.75 16.61 -17.19
CA GLY A 23 35.02 16.06 -16.71
C GLY A 23 35.17 16.05 -15.20
N TYR A 24 34.40 16.89 -14.48
CA TYR A 24 34.36 16.91 -13.01
C TYR A 24 33.42 15.87 -12.39
N TYR A 25 32.58 15.24 -13.22
CA TYR A 25 31.88 13.98 -12.89
C TYR A 25 32.67 12.75 -13.32
N ASN A 26 33.97 12.86 -13.54
CA ASN A 26 34.84 11.72 -13.25
C ASN A 26 34.73 11.48 -11.75
N PHE A 27 33.89 10.51 -11.38
CA PHE A 27 34.05 9.72 -10.17
C PHE A 27 35.55 9.60 -9.92
N GLY A 28 36.04 10.33 -8.92
CA GLY A 28 37.35 10.03 -8.37
C GLY A 28 37.28 8.55 -8.00
N SER A 29 38.01 7.73 -8.73
CA SER A 29 38.40 6.38 -8.33
C SER A 29 39.37 6.53 -7.16
N ASN A 30 38.88 7.12 -6.07
CA ASN A 30 39.53 7.10 -4.78
C ASN A 30 39.22 5.76 -4.15
N GLN A 31 40.25 5.16 -3.60
CA GLN A 31 40.34 3.81 -3.05
C GLN A 31 39.41 3.58 -1.84
N ASN A 32 38.09 3.62 -2.04
CA ASN A 32 37.08 3.29 -1.05
C ASN A 32 36.04 2.29 -1.57
N SER A 33 36.39 1.41 -2.52
CA SER A 33 35.60 0.19 -2.75
C SER A 33 35.85 -0.81 -1.61
N LYS A 34 35.56 -0.43 -0.36
CA LYS A 34 35.49 -1.35 0.76
C LYS A 34 34.23 -2.21 0.59
N ASN A 35 34.37 -3.27 -0.20
CA ASN A 35 33.52 -4.47 -0.24
C ASN A 35 32.01 -4.22 -0.08
N SER A 36 31.40 -3.61 -1.10
CA SER A 36 29.95 -3.56 -1.28
C SER A 36 29.45 -4.78 -2.05
N TYR A 37 29.87 -5.99 -1.64
CA TYR A 37 29.38 -7.25 -2.21
C TYR A 37 28.80 -8.12 -1.09
N ILE A 38 27.68 -8.80 -1.37
CA ILE A 38 27.20 -9.85 -0.48
C ILE A 38 28.27 -10.93 -0.43
N ASN A 39 28.62 -11.37 0.77
CA ASN A 39 29.55 -12.48 0.94
C ASN A 39 28.86 -13.78 0.51
N VAL A 40 29.04 -14.18 -0.75
CA VAL A 40 28.43 -15.39 -1.32
C VAL A 40 29.05 -16.69 -0.81
N ASN A 41 30.13 -16.61 -0.03
CA ASN A 41 30.74 -17.79 0.58
C ASN A 41 29.95 -18.28 1.80
N TYR A 42 29.06 -17.45 2.35
CA TYR A 42 28.27 -17.78 3.54
C TYR A 42 26.82 -17.35 3.35
N TYR A 43 25.97 -18.33 3.05
CA TYR A 43 24.51 -18.15 3.10
C TYR A 43 23.95 -18.71 4.41
N PRO A 44 22.83 -18.15 4.92
CA PRO A 44 22.08 -18.77 6.00
C PRO A 44 21.77 -20.23 5.67
N GLU A 45 21.97 -21.12 6.65
CA GLU A 45 21.72 -22.54 6.47
C GLU A 45 20.22 -22.80 6.21
N CYS A 46 19.90 -23.37 5.05
CA CYS A 46 18.57 -23.87 4.71
C CYS A 46 18.61 -25.40 4.73
N LYS A 47 18.14 -26.01 5.82
CA LYS A 47 18.27 -27.45 6.03
C LYS A 47 17.29 -28.22 5.14
N LYS A 48 17.82 -29.14 4.33
CA LYS A 48 16.99 -30.08 3.57
C LYS A 48 16.27 -31.03 4.51
N ASN A 49 14.95 -31.08 4.43
CA ASN A 49 14.15 -32.07 5.13
C ASN A 49 13.71 -33.18 4.17
N PHE A 50 14.42 -34.30 4.23
CA PHE A 50 14.18 -35.47 3.37
C PHE A 50 12.91 -36.25 3.71
N THR A 51 12.20 -35.92 4.79
CA THR A 51 10.87 -36.51 5.05
C THR A 51 9.82 -36.09 4.02
N TYR A 52 10.08 -35.03 3.26
CA TYR A 52 9.18 -34.49 2.24
C TYR A 52 9.43 -34.97 0.80
N THR A 53 10.20 -36.06 0.61
CA THR A 53 10.62 -36.57 -0.70
C THR A 53 9.57 -37.34 -1.49
N ASN A 54 8.46 -37.74 -0.85
CA ASN A 54 7.57 -38.78 -1.40
C ASN A 54 6.23 -38.24 -1.92
N ARG A 55 6.21 -37.05 -2.55
CA ARG A 55 5.00 -36.60 -3.26
C ARG A 55 5.02 -37.14 -4.69
N GLN A 56 3.94 -37.82 -5.08
CA GLN A 56 3.70 -38.19 -6.47
C GLN A 56 2.66 -37.25 -7.09
N LYS A 57 3.02 -36.64 -8.22
CA LYS A 57 2.07 -35.94 -9.09
C LYS A 57 2.20 -36.52 -10.50
N ASN A 58 1.10 -37.01 -11.05
CA ASN A 58 1.06 -37.64 -12.38
C ASN A 58 2.14 -38.74 -12.57
N LYS A 59 2.37 -39.58 -11.55
CA LYS A 59 3.37 -40.68 -11.55
C LYS A 59 4.84 -40.24 -11.58
N CYS A 60 5.13 -38.96 -11.34
CA CYS A 60 6.50 -38.47 -11.13
C CYS A 60 6.72 -38.20 -9.63
N ASP A 61 7.85 -38.67 -9.10
CA ASP A 61 8.29 -38.34 -7.74
C ASP A 61 8.82 -36.89 -7.70
N ILE A 62 8.32 -36.11 -6.75
CA ILE A 62 8.69 -34.71 -6.54
C ILE A 62 9.20 -34.57 -5.10
N SER A 63 10.49 -34.26 -4.97
CA SER A 63 11.10 -33.91 -3.69
C SER A 63 10.94 -32.43 -3.41
N ASP A 64 10.24 -32.09 -2.33
CA ASP A 64 10.08 -30.72 -1.87
C ASP A 64 10.60 -30.60 -0.43
N LEU A 65 11.94 -30.54 -0.37
CA LEU A 65 12.76 -30.65 0.83
C LEU A 65 12.66 -29.45 1.76
N TYR A 66 12.03 -28.36 1.33
CA TYR A 66 11.97 -27.10 2.06
C TYR A 66 10.55 -26.70 2.44
N ARG A 67 9.58 -27.60 2.33
CA ARG A 67 8.16 -27.34 2.66
C ARG A 67 7.94 -26.76 4.05
N TYR A 68 8.82 -27.04 5.01
CA TYR A 68 8.72 -26.43 6.33
C TYR A 68 8.78 -24.90 6.29
N LEU A 69 9.36 -24.30 5.25
CA LEU A 69 9.38 -22.85 5.02
C LEU A 69 8.02 -22.27 4.61
N GLU A 70 7.03 -23.09 4.24
CA GLU A 70 5.64 -22.63 4.03
C GLU A 70 4.99 -22.17 5.34
N ASP A 71 5.53 -22.61 6.48
CA ASP A 71 5.12 -22.26 7.82
C ASP A 71 6.15 -21.29 8.41
N SER A 72 5.83 -19.99 8.37
CA SER A 72 6.72 -18.91 8.84
C SER A 72 6.97 -18.95 10.34
N ASP A 73 6.08 -19.56 11.11
CA ASP A 73 6.15 -19.56 12.58
C ASP A 73 7.12 -20.60 13.14
N ARG A 74 7.54 -21.56 12.31
CA ARG A 74 8.50 -22.58 12.73
C ARG A 74 9.84 -21.97 13.13
N PRO A 75 10.48 -22.49 14.20
CA PRO A 75 11.81 -22.03 14.61
C PRO A 75 12.84 -22.08 13.48
N GLU A 76 12.79 -23.10 12.62
CA GLU A 76 13.69 -23.26 11.48
C GLU A 76 13.46 -22.20 10.40
N SER A 77 12.20 -21.90 10.09
CA SER A 77 11.80 -20.86 9.13
C SER A 77 12.23 -19.48 9.62
N ASN A 78 11.88 -19.16 10.87
CA ASN A 78 12.26 -17.90 11.52
C ASN A 78 13.78 -17.68 11.56
N ARG A 79 14.55 -18.73 11.88
CA ARG A 79 16.02 -18.67 11.87
C ARG A 79 16.57 -18.40 10.48
N PHE A 80 16.03 -19.06 9.45
CA PHE A 80 16.46 -18.87 8.07
C PHE A 80 16.13 -17.44 7.56
N ILE A 81 14.89 -16.98 7.78
CA ILE A 81 14.44 -15.62 7.42
C ILE A 81 15.30 -14.56 8.12
N SER A 82 15.54 -14.72 9.42
CA SER A 82 16.37 -13.80 10.20
C SER A 82 17.81 -13.74 9.68
N GLY A 83 18.38 -14.90 9.31
CA GLY A 83 19.69 -14.98 8.69
C GLY A 83 19.75 -14.23 7.35
N LEU A 84 18.74 -14.40 6.50
CA LEU A 84 18.66 -13.71 5.20
C LEU A 84 18.53 -12.20 5.38
N ASN A 85 17.64 -11.75 6.28
CA ASN A 85 17.45 -10.34 6.59
C ASN A 85 18.76 -9.72 7.11
N ASN A 86 19.47 -10.39 8.02
CA ASN A 86 20.74 -9.89 8.54
C ASN A 86 21.81 -9.77 7.44
N MET A 87 21.95 -10.79 6.58
CA MET A 87 22.87 -10.74 5.43
C MET A 87 22.53 -9.56 4.51
N TYR A 88 21.25 -9.36 4.19
CA TYR A 88 20.78 -8.26 3.36
C TYR A 88 21.03 -6.89 4.01
N PHE A 89 20.61 -6.67 5.26
CA PHE A 89 20.76 -5.38 5.92
C PHE A 89 22.22 -5.03 6.18
N ASN A 90 23.09 -6.02 6.47
CA ASN A 90 24.54 -5.78 6.55
C ASN A 90 25.13 -5.29 5.24
N PHE A 91 24.66 -5.83 4.12
CA PHE A 91 25.07 -5.39 2.79
C PHE A 91 24.54 -3.98 2.49
N MET A 92 23.23 -3.76 2.67
CA MET A 92 22.60 -2.48 2.39
C MET A 92 23.17 -1.36 3.27
N ASN A 93 23.30 -1.57 4.57
CA ASN A 93 23.79 -0.54 5.50
C ASN A 93 25.24 -0.10 5.25
N ARG A 94 26.04 -0.91 4.53
CA ARG A 94 27.42 -0.56 4.12
C ARG A 94 27.49 0.22 2.81
N SER A 95 26.39 0.27 2.05
CA SER A 95 26.39 0.95 0.76
C SER A 95 26.39 2.46 0.93
N GLU A 96 27.41 3.11 0.38
CA GLU A 96 27.52 4.58 0.36
C GLU A 96 26.45 5.24 -0.53
N PHE A 97 25.82 4.47 -1.43
CA PHE A 97 24.86 4.99 -2.41
C PHE A 97 23.41 4.99 -1.92
N ILE A 98 23.05 4.13 -0.96
CA ILE A 98 21.64 3.98 -0.55
C ILE A 98 21.09 5.24 0.07
N LYS A 99 21.85 5.88 0.97
CA LYS A 99 21.40 7.11 1.63
C LYS A 99 21.24 8.27 0.63
N PRO A 100 22.19 8.55 -0.27
CA PRO A 100 22.00 9.52 -1.34
C PRO A 100 20.79 9.24 -2.23
N ILE A 101 20.62 7.99 -2.70
CA ILE A 101 19.48 7.62 -3.55
C ILE A 101 18.17 7.81 -2.78
N ARG A 102 18.10 7.37 -1.54
CA ARG A 102 16.92 7.55 -0.69
C ARG A 102 16.58 9.03 -0.54
N ASN A 103 17.55 9.89 -0.26
CA ASN A 103 17.33 11.33 -0.16
C ASN A 103 16.82 11.95 -1.47
N ILE A 104 17.31 11.49 -2.63
CA ILE A 104 16.81 11.93 -3.94
C ILE A 104 15.36 11.48 -4.15
N LEU A 105 15.05 10.22 -3.82
CA LEU A 105 13.68 9.71 -3.93
C LEU A 105 12.73 10.41 -2.96
N ASP A 106 13.18 10.71 -1.75
CA ASP A 106 12.38 11.43 -0.76
C ASP A 106 12.18 12.90 -1.14
N SER A 107 13.15 13.55 -1.79
CA SER A 107 12.94 14.90 -2.32
C SER A 107 11.90 14.95 -3.43
N TYR A 108 11.75 13.87 -4.22
CA TYR A 108 10.67 13.75 -5.20
C TYR A 108 9.29 13.49 -4.60
N LYS A 109 9.19 13.15 -3.31
CA LYS A 109 7.88 12.97 -2.64
C LYS A 109 7.28 14.29 -2.15
N VAL A 110 8.03 15.39 -2.15
CA VAL A 110 7.56 16.68 -1.66
C VAL A 110 6.75 17.39 -2.75
N TYR A 111 5.50 16.95 -2.93
CA TYR A 111 4.52 17.64 -3.76
C TYR A 111 3.10 17.32 -3.30
N ASN A 112 2.18 18.27 -3.46
CA ASN A 112 0.76 18.01 -3.21
C ASN A 112 0.23 17.13 -4.33
N LYS A 113 -0.27 15.95 -3.97
CA LYS A 113 -0.92 15.02 -4.88
C LYS A 113 -2.40 14.97 -4.55
N HIS A 114 -3.25 15.20 -5.55
CA HIS A 114 -4.68 14.98 -5.45
C HIS A 114 -5.05 13.85 -6.41
N GLU A 115 -5.69 12.80 -5.91
CA GLU A 115 -6.18 11.70 -6.74
C GLU A 115 -7.71 11.64 -6.72
N PHE A 116 -8.27 11.14 -7.83
CA PHE A 116 -9.70 10.82 -8.01
C PHE A 116 -10.65 11.92 -7.50
N ILE A 117 -10.85 12.93 -8.33
CA ILE A 117 -11.82 13.98 -8.07
C ILE A 117 -13.22 13.45 -8.43
N TYR A 118 -14.03 13.18 -7.42
CA TYR A 118 -15.45 12.90 -7.58
C TYR A 118 -16.23 14.18 -7.41
N GLN A 119 -17.10 14.51 -8.37
CA GLN A 119 -17.96 15.67 -8.30
C GLN A 119 -19.41 15.24 -8.11
N PHE A 120 -20.05 15.76 -7.06
CA PHE A 120 -21.44 15.50 -6.73
C PHE A 120 -22.16 16.85 -6.57
N GLY A 121 -22.88 17.25 -7.61
CA GLY A 121 -23.46 18.59 -7.68
C GLY A 121 -22.37 19.68 -7.69
N ILE A 122 -22.39 20.55 -6.67
CA ILE A 122 -21.44 21.65 -6.50
C ILE A 122 -20.21 21.30 -5.66
N GLU A 123 -20.21 20.12 -5.04
CA GLU A 123 -19.15 19.66 -4.16
C GLU A 123 -18.20 18.72 -4.90
N ARG A 124 -16.90 18.86 -4.65
CA ARG A 124 -15.87 17.94 -5.12
C ARG A 124 -15.17 17.29 -3.96
N TYR A 125 -14.92 16.00 -4.10
CA TYR A 125 -14.23 15.17 -3.11
C TYR A 125 -13.02 14.54 -3.77
N TYR A 126 -11.89 14.57 -3.09
CA TYR A 126 -10.67 13.97 -3.60
C TYR A 126 -9.79 13.43 -2.48
N PHE A 127 -8.98 12.43 -2.82
CA PHE A 127 -7.97 11.92 -1.91
C PHE A 127 -6.81 12.89 -1.83
N ASP A 128 -6.38 13.14 -0.60
CA ASP A 128 -5.14 13.83 -0.32
C ASP A 128 -4.16 12.89 0.38
N PHE A 129 -2.88 13.07 0.06
CA PHE A 129 -1.79 12.26 0.56
C PHE A 129 -0.99 13.10 1.55
N ASP A 130 -0.77 12.58 2.74
CA ASP A 130 0.22 13.14 3.66
C ASP A 130 1.66 12.80 3.20
N ASP A 131 2.64 13.34 3.93
CA ASP A 131 4.08 13.13 3.68
C ASP A 131 4.48 11.64 3.64
N TYR A 132 3.66 10.73 4.18
CA TYR A 132 3.90 9.29 4.22
C TYR A 132 3.23 8.52 3.07
N ASN A 133 2.58 9.22 2.12
CA ASN A 133 2.03 8.70 0.86
C ASN A 133 0.84 7.74 1.00
N TYR A 134 0.04 7.85 2.05
CA TYR A 134 -1.20 7.09 2.16
C TYR A 134 -2.41 7.97 1.87
N ARG A 135 -3.46 7.39 1.26
CA ARG A 135 -4.77 8.02 1.07
C ARG A 135 -5.46 8.18 2.44
N SER A 136 -4.87 8.97 3.34
CA SER A 136 -5.31 9.12 4.73
C SER A 136 -6.39 10.18 4.87
N ILE A 137 -6.51 11.09 3.91
CA ILE A 137 -7.42 12.24 3.97
C ILE A 137 -8.34 12.25 2.75
N ILE A 138 -9.63 12.53 2.98
CA ILE A 138 -10.56 13.01 1.93
C ILE A 138 -10.84 14.48 2.19
N ARG A 139 -10.55 15.31 1.19
CA ARG A 139 -10.91 16.73 1.20
C ARG A 139 -12.21 16.97 0.45
N ARG A 140 -12.95 18.00 0.89
CA ARG A 140 -14.14 18.51 0.23
C ARG A 140 -13.93 19.96 -0.21
N GLU A 141 -14.25 20.25 -1.45
CA GLU A 141 -14.25 21.59 -2.05
C GLU A 141 -15.68 21.95 -2.45
N VAL A 142 -16.14 23.17 -2.13
CA VAL A 142 -17.47 23.67 -2.53
C VAL A 142 -17.29 24.83 -3.49
N ASN A 143 -17.95 24.79 -4.65
CA ASN A 143 -17.96 25.88 -5.64
C ASN A 143 -16.57 26.28 -6.19
N GLY A 144 -15.58 25.39 -6.17
CA GLY A 144 -14.25 25.72 -6.68
C GLY A 144 -13.48 26.73 -5.82
N LEU A 145 -13.90 26.92 -4.55
CA LEU A 145 -13.24 27.82 -3.62
C LEU A 145 -11.98 27.15 -3.03
N PRO A 146 -10.87 27.89 -2.89
CA PRO A 146 -9.56 27.33 -2.54
C PRO A 146 -9.44 26.75 -1.13
N ASP A 147 -10.42 27.01 -0.25
CA ASP A 147 -10.42 26.50 1.12
C ASP A 147 -11.10 25.13 1.18
N SER A 148 -10.44 24.09 0.65
CA SER A 148 -10.91 22.72 0.78
C SER A 148 -10.88 22.27 2.23
N GLU A 149 -12.01 21.87 2.79
CA GLU A 149 -12.10 21.36 4.15
C GLU A 149 -11.69 19.89 4.22
N VAL A 150 -11.07 19.50 5.33
CA VAL A 150 -10.81 18.09 5.63
C VAL A 150 -12.13 17.43 6.03
N PHE A 151 -12.65 16.56 5.17
CA PHE A 151 -13.93 15.89 5.39
C PHE A 151 -13.74 14.58 6.18
N ILE A 152 -12.72 13.80 5.81
CA ILE A 152 -12.31 12.59 6.54
C ILE A 152 -10.81 12.66 6.77
N ASP A 153 -10.37 12.31 7.98
CA ASP A 153 -8.97 12.25 8.39
C ASP A 153 -8.69 10.97 9.17
N LEU A 154 -7.96 10.04 8.54
CA LEU A 154 -7.53 8.78 9.15
C LEU A 154 -6.34 8.93 10.09
N ASN A 155 -5.65 10.07 10.13
CA ASN A 155 -4.51 10.26 11.04
C ASN A 155 -4.94 10.19 12.50
N ASN A 156 -6.20 10.50 12.79
CA ASN A 156 -6.81 10.32 14.11
C ASN A 156 -7.06 8.86 14.49
N TYR A 157 -7.11 7.96 13.50
CA TYR A 157 -7.40 6.54 13.68
C TYR A 157 -6.14 5.68 13.70
N ASN A 158 -5.07 6.10 13.03
CA ASN A 158 -3.82 5.36 12.98
C ASN A 158 -2.60 6.28 13.17
N LYS A 159 -2.00 6.24 14.36
CA LYS A 159 -0.78 6.99 14.66
C LYS A 159 0.46 6.47 13.92
N ASN A 160 0.44 5.24 13.43
CA ASN A 160 1.55 4.61 12.73
C ASN A 160 1.48 4.83 11.21
N GLY A 161 0.38 5.39 10.68
CA GLY A 161 0.23 5.71 9.25
C GLY A 161 0.04 4.50 8.33
N GLU A 162 -0.28 3.33 8.87
CA GLU A 162 -0.42 2.08 8.08
C GLU A 162 -1.82 1.90 7.46
N PHE A 163 -2.82 2.70 7.88
CA PHE A 163 -4.19 2.60 7.36
C PHE A 163 -4.39 3.63 6.26
N TYR A 164 -5.13 3.24 5.23
CA TYR A 164 -5.48 4.13 4.13
C TYR A 164 -6.93 3.94 3.71
N ILE A 165 -7.53 4.99 3.14
CA ILE A 165 -8.84 4.93 2.52
C ILE A 165 -8.66 4.32 1.13
N GLU A 166 -9.23 3.14 0.93
CA GLU A 166 -9.15 2.41 -0.33
C GLU A 166 -10.00 3.10 -1.41
N ASP A 167 -11.25 3.35 -1.07
CA ASP A 167 -12.27 4.00 -1.88
C ASP A 167 -13.34 4.66 -1.00
N PHE A 168 -14.22 5.43 -1.63
CA PHE A 168 -15.45 5.93 -1.03
C PHE A 168 -16.56 6.01 -2.08
N GLU A 169 -17.79 6.01 -1.60
CA GLU A 169 -19.00 6.16 -2.41
C GLU A 169 -19.94 7.15 -1.71
N ILE A 170 -20.66 7.94 -2.51
CA ILE A 170 -21.71 8.83 -2.03
C ILE A 170 -23.07 8.26 -2.42
N SER A 171 -23.98 8.24 -1.45
CA SER A 171 -25.34 7.76 -1.61
C SER A 171 -26.11 8.57 -2.67
N HIS A 172 -27.11 7.96 -3.32
CA HIS A 172 -27.79 8.62 -4.44
C HIS A 172 -28.52 9.91 -4.01
N SER A 173 -29.01 9.98 -2.77
CA SER A 173 -29.61 11.22 -2.25
C SER A 173 -28.60 12.27 -1.78
N LEU A 174 -27.29 12.00 -1.93
CA LEU A 174 -26.18 12.86 -1.53
C LEU A 174 -26.18 13.18 -0.01
N LYS A 175 -26.66 12.25 0.81
CA LYS A 175 -26.77 12.45 2.27
C LYS A 175 -25.71 11.73 3.07
N ILE A 176 -25.21 10.60 2.56
CA ILE A 176 -24.30 9.71 3.28
C ILE A 176 -23.12 9.36 2.37
N MET A 177 -21.91 9.43 2.93
CA MET A 177 -20.70 8.87 2.34
C MET A 177 -20.39 7.55 3.04
N ALA A 178 -20.10 6.50 2.27
CA ALA A 178 -19.42 5.30 2.73
C ALA A 178 -17.94 5.43 2.37
N TYR A 179 -17.03 5.09 3.28
CA TYR A 179 -15.60 5.07 3.01
C TYR A 179 -14.98 3.80 3.57
N LYS A 180 -14.17 3.14 2.75
CA LYS A 180 -13.55 1.85 3.06
C LYS A 180 -12.11 2.05 3.48
N ILE A 181 -11.78 1.62 4.68
CA ILE A 181 -10.46 1.73 5.28
C ILE A 181 -9.78 0.37 5.20
N ASN A 182 -8.59 0.30 4.65
CA ASN A 182 -7.71 -0.86 4.83
C ASN A 182 -7.02 -0.74 6.19
N LEU A 183 -7.18 -1.78 7.03
CA LEU A 183 -6.57 -1.84 8.36
C LEU A 183 -5.30 -2.69 8.35
N ASP A 184 -5.29 -3.74 7.54
CA ASP A 184 -4.14 -4.63 7.36
C ASP A 184 -4.38 -5.45 6.09
N THR A 185 -3.40 -6.26 5.73
CA THR A 185 -3.46 -7.25 4.66
C THR A 185 -4.63 -8.20 4.87
N GLY A 186 -5.73 -7.96 4.14
CA GLY A 186 -6.91 -8.82 4.18
C GLY A 186 -8.04 -8.34 5.10
N PHE A 187 -7.89 -7.23 5.82
CA PHE A 187 -8.92 -6.69 6.71
C PHE A 187 -9.26 -5.24 6.36
N TRP A 188 -10.56 -4.98 6.20
CA TRP A 188 -11.10 -3.65 5.92
C TRP A 188 -12.25 -3.31 6.86
N LYS A 189 -12.49 -2.00 6.98
CA LYS A 189 -13.65 -1.45 7.67
C LYS A 189 -14.38 -0.48 6.75
N ILE A 190 -15.67 -0.66 6.55
CA ILE A 190 -16.52 0.35 5.92
C ILE A 190 -17.16 1.18 7.02
N LYS A 191 -16.99 2.49 6.94
CA LYS A 191 -17.60 3.46 7.84
C LYS A 191 -18.48 4.41 7.05
N PHE A 192 -19.41 5.05 7.75
CA PHE A 192 -20.37 5.96 7.14
C PHE A 192 -20.35 7.34 7.80
N LYS A 193 -20.49 8.39 7.00
CA LYS A 193 -20.52 9.78 7.45
C LYS A 193 -21.64 10.53 6.74
N TYR A 194 -22.41 11.32 7.46
CA TYR A 194 -23.36 12.25 6.85
C TYR A 194 -22.60 13.39 6.16
N MET A 195 -23.15 13.93 5.08
CA MET A 195 -22.54 15.07 4.39
C MET A 195 -22.46 16.35 5.24
N ASN A 196 -23.20 16.44 6.34
CA ASN A 196 -23.01 17.51 7.33
C ASN A 196 -21.79 17.31 8.26
N GLY A 197 -20.97 16.27 8.01
CA GLY A 197 -19.75 15.96 8.77
C GLY A 197 -19.98 15.07 9.99
N LYS A 198 -21.21 14.71 10.35
CA LYS A 198 -21.47 13.81 11.49
C LYS A 198 -21.23 12.35 11.12
N ASP A 199 -20.52 11.60 11.97
CA ASP A 199 -20.34 10.17 11.79
C ASP A 199 -21.63 9.41 12.10
N LEU A 200 -21.90 8.34 11.33
CA LEU A 200 -22.94 7.37 11.67
C LEU A 200 -22.38 6.35 12.68
N LYS A 201 -23.27 5.71 13.43
CA LYS A 201 -22.89 4.64 14.36
C LYS A 201 -22.61 3.32 13.65
N ASP A 202 -23.19 3.14 12.48
CA ASP A 202 -23.03 1.95 11.65
C ASP A 202 -21.58 1.83 11.16
N GLU A 203 -21.06 0.61 11.22
CA GLU A 203 -19.76 0.24 10.71
C GLU A 203 -19.75 -1.25 10.34
N LEU A 204 -18.98 -1.60 9.32
CA LEU A 204 -18.89 -2.98 8.81
C LEU A 204 -17.43 -3.43 8.83
N SER A 205 -17.14 -4.52 9.52
CA SER A 205 -15.86 -5.21 9.42
C SER A 205 -15.93 -6.27 8.33
N ILE A 206 -15.04 -6.21 7.35
CA ILE A 206 -15.05 -7.09 6.19
C ILE A 206 -13.65 -7.59 5.86
N ASN A 207 -13.58 -8.80 5.33
CA ASN A 207 -12.33 -9.46 4.95
C ASN A 207 -12.30 -9.66 3.42
N SER A 208 -12.76 -8.64 2.69
CA SER A 208 -13.00 -8.72 1.25
C SER A 208 -12.63 -7.42 0.55
N LYS A 209 -11.89 -7.56 -0.56
CA LYS A 209 -11.58 -6.45 -1.48
C LYS A 209 -12.63 -6.38 -2.60
N THR A 210 -13.87 -6.16 -2.22
CA THR A 210 -15.00 -6.13 -3.16
C THR A 210 -15.74 -4.80 -3.12
N ASP A 211 -16.49 -4.57 -4.18
CA ASP A 211 -17.40 -3.46 -4.30
C ASP A 211 -18.51 -3.53 -3.24
N HIS A 212 -19.08 -2.37 -3.01
CA HIS A 212 -20.21 -2.11 -2.12
C HIS A 212 -21.09 -1.05 -2.76
N ALA A 213 -22.33 -0.96 -2.31
CA ALA A 213 -23.27 0.02 -2.87
C ALA A 213 -24.36 0.42 -1.87
N PHE A 214 -24.78 1.67 -1.95
CA PHE A 214 -26.05 2.10 -1.35
C PHE A 214 -27.23 1.51 -2.12
N VAL A 215 -28.26 1.04 -1.40
CA VAL A 215 -29.48 0.46 -2.00
C VAL A 215 -30.74 0.96 -1.30
N LEU A 216 -31.88 0.74 -1.96
CA LEU A 216 -33.21 1.03 -1.41
C LEU A 216 -33.36 2.50 -0.97
N ASN A 217 -32.91 3.44 -1.82
CA ASN A 217 -32.94 4.89 -1.55
C ASN A 217 -32.24 5.25 -0.22
N ASP A 218 -31.02 4.74 -0.06
CA ASP A 218 -30.15 4.98 1.10
C ASP A 218 -30.66 4.36 2.42
N ALA A 219 -31.68 3.50 2.37
CA ALA A 219 -32.18 2.78 3.53
C ALA A 219 -31.27 1.61 3.95
N GLY A 220 -30.38 1.16 3.06
CA GLY A 220 -29.38 0.17 3.40
C GLY A 220 -28.21 0.14 2.43
N PHE A 221 -27.37 -0.86 2.64
CA PHE A 221 -26.07 -0.96 2.01
C PHE A 221 -25.77 -2.43 1.71
N ILE A 222 -25.28 -2.72 0.51
CA ILE A 222 -24.86 -4.06 0.13
C ILE A 222 -23.33 -4.14 0.11
N TYR A 223 -22.81 -5.26 0.59
CA TYR A 223 -21.37 -5.52 0.62
C TYR A 223 -21.13 -7.03 0.58
N SER A 224 -19.95 -7.42 0.11
CA SER A 224 -19.53 -8.82 0.19
C SER A 224 -18.51 -9.05 1.30
N ASN A 225 -18.53 -10.23 1.88
CA ASN A 225 -17.59 -10.64 2.90
C ASN A 225 -17.22 -12.12 2.75
N TYR A 226 -16.04 -12.49 3.23
CA TYR A 226 -15.62 -13.88 3.33
C TYR A 226 -15.71 -14.35 4.79
N PRO A 227 -16.26 -15.56 5.03
CA PRO A 227 -16.32 -16.11 6.37
C PRO A 227 -14.90 -16.36 6.88
N THR A 228 -14.71 -16.08 8.16
CA THR A 228 -13.46 -16.37 8.87
C THR A 228 -13.66 -17.51 9.83
N LYS A 229 -12.62 -18.34 9.98
CA LYS A 229 -12.51 -19.35 11.03
C LYS A 229 -11.30 -19.02 11.89
N LEU A 230 -11.38 -19.34 13.18
CA LEU A 230 -10.22 -19.30 14.07
C LEU A 230 -9.43 -20.59 13.87
N ALA A 231 -8.17 -20.45 13.46
CA ALA A 231 -7.21 -21.53 13.40
C ALA A 231 -6.76 -21.92 14.81
N SER A 232 -6.15 -23.11 14.93
CA SER A 232 -5.70 -23.65 16.22
C SER A 232 -4.59 -22.81 16.89
N ASN A 233 -3.85 -22.01 16.13
CA ASN A 233 -2.86 -21.07 16.62
C ASN A 233 -3.47 -19.71 17.07
N GLY A 234 -4.79 -19.54 16.95
CA GLY A 234 -5.50 -18.31 17.31
C GLY A 234 -5.63 -17.29 16.18
N GLU A 235 -5.09 -17.58 15.00
CA GLU A 235 -5.18 -16.68 13.85
C GLU A 235 -6.54 -16.81 13.14
N LYS A 236 -6.97 -15.73 12.46
CA LYS A 236 -8.17 -15.74 11.63
C LYS A 236 -7.82 -16.17 10.22
N GLU A 237 -8.27 -17.35 9.82
CA GLU A 237 -8.18 -17.81 8.44
C GLU A 237 -9.44 -17.41 7.67
N VAL A 238 -9.25 -16.68 6.57
CA VAL A 238 -10.34 -16.27 5.66
C VAL A 238 -10.60 -17.40 4.65
N ASN A 239 -11.85 -17.83 4.50
CA ASN A 239 -12.23 -18.77 3.46
C ASN A 239 -12.58 -18.03 2.17
N PHE A 240 -11.60 -17.89 1.27
CA PHE A 240 -11.77 -17.21 -0.02
C PHE A 240 -12.61 -17.97 -1.07
N SER A 241 -13.05 -19.20 -0.78
CA SER A 241 -13.91 -19.97 -1.71
C SER A 241 -15.39 -19.64 -1.60
N SER A 242 -15.81 -19.01 -0.50
CA SER A 242 -17.23 -18.83 -0.17
C SER A 242 -17.53 -17.36 0.08
N GLN A 243 -17.66 -16.57 -0.98
CA GLN A 243 -18.05 -15.17 -0.88
C GLN A 243 -19.54 -15.07 -0.53
N ILE A 244 -19.87 -14.21 0.44
CA ILE A 244 -21.25 -13.97 0.86
C ILE A 244 -21.60 -12.52 0.57
N LEU A 245 -22.70 -12.28 -0.13
CA LEU A 245 -23.29 -10.96 -0.32
C LEU A 245 -24.28 -10.69 0.81
N PHE A 246 -24.09 -9.59 1.53
CA PHE A 246 -24.92 -9.15 2.65
C PHE A 246 -25.68 -7.87 2.32
N TYR A 247 -26.86 -7.74 2.92
CA TYR A 247 -27.60 -6.49 3.05
C TYR A 247 -27.52 -6.01 4.50
N HIS A 248 -26.99 -4.81 4.67
CA HIS A 248 -26.99 -4.06 5.91
C HIS A 248 -28.12 -3.03 5.92
N LYS A 249 -28.89 -3.02 7.00
CA LYS A 249 -29.91 -1.98 7.25
C LYS A 249 -29.34 -0.96 8.22
N PHE A 250 -29.33 0.32 7.84
CA PHE A 250 -28.84 1.38 8.72
C PHE A 250 -29.61 1.45 10.04
N GLY A 251 -28.89 1.73 11.12
CA GLY A 251 -29.36 1.72 12.49
C GLY A 251 -29.38 0.33 13.15
N THR A 252 -28.78 -0.68 12.52
CA THR A 252 -28.72 -2.05 13.07
C THR A 252 -27.28 -2.52 13.24
N SER A 253 -27.07 -3.57 14.04
CA SER A 253 -25.74 -4.19 14.18
C SER A 253 -25.42 -5.02 12.94
N GLN A 254 -24.16 -5.00 12.48
CA GLN A 254 -23.68 -5.89 11.42
C GLN A 254 -24.03 -7.37 11.65
N SER A 255 -24.10 -7.81 12.91
CA SER A 255 -24.44 -9.19 13.27
C SER A 255 -25.84 -9.65 12.83
N VAL A 256 -26.75 -8.73 12.54
CA VAL A 256 -28.12 -9.03 12.07
C VAL A 256 -28.31 -8.81 10.57
N ASP A 257 -27.23 -8.51 9.85
CA ASP A 257 -27.24 -8.33 8.40
C ASP A 257 -27.78 -9.57 7.69
N LYS A 258 -28.49 -9.35 6.59
CA LYS A 258 -29.16 -10.42 5.84
C LYS A 258 -28.26 -10.91 4.73
N GLN A 259 -27.93 -12.20 4.76
CA GLN A 259 -27.32 -12.87 3.62
C GLN A 259 -28.31 -12.87 2.44
N ILE A 260 -27.87 -12.30 1.31
CA ILE A 260 -28.62 -12.24 0.05
C ILE A 260 -28.23 -13.42 -0.83
N PHE A 261 -26.93 -13.69 -0.93
CA PHE A 261 -26.37 -14.70 -1.83
C PHE A 261 -25.08 -15.29 -1.26
N LEU A 262 -24.78 -16.54 -1.61
CA LEU A 262 -23.56 -17.26 -1.28
C LEU A 262 -22.99 -17.85 -2.57
N SER A 263 -21.74 -17.51 -2.89
CA SER A 263 -21.01 -18.16 -3.98
C SER A 263 -20.49 -19.52 -3.53
N PHE A 264 -20.53 -20.49 -4.42
CA PHE A 264 -19.97 -21.83 -4.24
C PHE A 264 -18.84 -22.08 -5.24
#